data_AF-A0A7X6CIZ8-F1
#
_entry.id   AF-A0A7X6CIZ8-F1
#
_cell.length_a   1.000
_cell.length_b   1.000
_cell.length_c   1.000
_cell.angle_alpha   90.00
_cell.angle_beta   90.00
_cell.angle_gamma   90.00
#
_symmetry.space_group_name_H-M   'P 1'
#
loop_
_entity.id
_entity.type
_entity.pdbx_description
1 polymer ?
#
loop_
_entity_poly.entity_id
_entity_poly.type
_entity_poly.pdbx_seq_one_letter_code
_entity_poly.pdbx_strand_id
1 'polypeptide(L)'
;MANYAIFDEQYYLASYPWLKPAIDAGIIRSGREHFENFGRAAGLTKVSRYFDEDTYLAGNPDIAPFVRTVNPNGAFATGLDHFIQFGYDEGGRRTQVSPEYNEDFYLANNPELRSFIGPDKPFKSGYQHFIQFGSKEGRFGTSFFEPEYLRQNPDIVPFINNGALKTGRDHYFNFGKNEPAREATFVGSRSNDILTGIGVGETELIGVEVGIDPRGNRQFESFGTNEFDVLIGGPGPDTFVLGVPASAGNGSATPLYVGNGQATIRNFNINDDFIQLQGTSLSGYNLTPSGSNLLIQRFGDVLGVVEGGASLGLTFQQSNGNGTFAIG
;
A
#
# COMPACT_ATOMS: atom_id res chain seq x y z
N MET A 1 15.72 16.16 -21.01
CA MET A 1 16.96 15.93 -20.21
C MET A 1 16.69 14.75 -19.29
N ALA A 2 17.67 13.89 -19.02
CA ALA A 2 17.49 12.76 -18.11
C ALA A 2 17.11 13.26 -16.69
N ASN A 3 16.10 12.64 -16.09
CA ASN A 3 15.61 12.97 -14.76
C ASN A 3 15.98 11.87 -13.76
N TYR A 4 16.89 12.18 -12.84
CA TYR A 4 17.42 11.25 -11.84
C TYR A 4 16.73 11.38 -10.47
N ALA A 5 15.53 11.96 -10.38
CA ALA A 5 14.83 12.15 -9.10
C ALA A 5 14.58 10.84 -8.34
N ILE A 6 14.52 9.70 -9.03
CA ILE A 6 14.35 8.37 -8.43
C ILE A 6 15.59 7.87 -7.70
N PHE A 7 16.77 8.43 -7.98
CA PHE A 7 18.04 7.88 -7.54
C PHE A 7 18.21 7.97 -6.01
N ASP A 8 18.39 6.82 -5.39
CA ASP A 8 18.67 6.62 -3.97
C ASP A 8 20.12 6.16 -3.80
N GLU A 9 20.97 7.06 -3.34
CA GLU A 9 22.41 6.81 -3.16
C GLU A 9 22.68 5.64 -2.20
N GLN A 10 21.96 5.56 -1.08
CA GLN A 10 22.20 4.52 -0.08
C GLN A 10 21.80 3.16 -0.63
N TYR A 11 20.62 3.06 -1.26
CA TYR A 11 20.15 1.83 -1.88
C TYR A 11 21.05 1.37 -3.05
N TYR A 12 21.52 2.31 -3.87
CA TYR A 12 22.42 2.01 -4.98
C TYR A 12 23.77 1.44 -4.49
N LEU A 13 24.38 2.06 -3.47
CA LEU A 13 25.65 1.57 -2.92
C LEU A 13 25.50 0.24 -2.18
N ALA A 14 24.36 0.01 -1.51
CA ALA A 14 24.05 -1.29 -0.93
C ALA A 14 23.87 -2.38 -2.01
N SER A 15 23.28 -2.01 -3.15
CA SER A 15 23.09 -2.91 -4.30
C SER A 15 24.37 -3.21 -5.08
N TYR A 16 25.34 -2.29 -5.06
CA TYR A 16 26.61 -2.37 -5.79
C TYR A 16 27.80 -2.10 -4.87
N PRO A 17 28.07 -2.96 -3.87
CA PRO A 17 29.07 -2.71 -2.83
C PRO A 17 30.52 -2.64 -3.37
N TRP A 18 30.75 -3.16 -4.57
CA TRP A 18 32.03 -3.08 -5.29
C TRP A 18 32.42 -1.65 -5.69
N LEU A 19 31.51 -0.68 -5.60
CA LEU A 19 31.81 0.75 -5.80
C LEU A 19 32.56 1.39 -4.63
N LYS A 20 32.42 0.83 -3.42
CA LYS A 20 32.96 1.45 -2.21
C LYS A 20 34.48 1.73 -2.30
N PRO A 21 35.34 0.80 -2.76
CA PRO A 21 36.76 1.09 -2.89
C PRO A 21 37.09 2.25 -3.85
N ALA A 22 36.32 2.41 -4.93
CA ALA A 22 36.52 3.50 -5.88
C ALA A 22 36.09 4.87 -5.32
N ILE A 23 35.05 4.88 -4.48
CA ILE A 23 34.62 6.08 -3.74
C ILE A 23 35.64 6.45 -2.67
N ASP A 24 36.08 5.47 -1.86
CA ASP A 24 37.08 5.66 -0.81
C ASP A 24 38.41 6.18 -1.38
N ALA A 25 38.80 5.72 -2.57
CA ALA A 25 39.98 6.16 -3.29
C ALA A 25 39.82 7.51 -4.03
N GLY A 26 38.62 8.11 -4.01
CA GLY A 26 38.33 9.37 -4.69
C GLY A 26 38.33 9.29 -6.22
N ILE A 27 38.24 8.08 -6.79
CA ILE A 27 38.17 7.86 -8.25
C ILE A 27 36.80 8.29 -8.79
N ILE A 28 35.75 8.04 -8.01
CA ILE A 28 34.38 8.53 -8.21
C ILE A 28 33.92 9.23 -6.92
N ARG A 29 33.09 10.26 -7.04
CA ARG A 29 32.61 11.10 -5.93
C ARG A 29 31.36 10.54 -5.26
N SER A 30 30.54 9.79 -6.01
CA SER A 30 29.29 9.20 -5.51
C SER A 30 28.81 8.05 -6.39
N GLY A 31 27.90 7.25 -5.84
CA GLY A 31 27.12 6.27 -6.60
C GLY A 31 26.32 6.93 -7.72
N ARG A 32 25.76 8.13 -7.47
CA ARG A 32 25.07 8.91 -8.51
C ARG A 32 25.99 9.25 -9.68
N GLU A 33 27.20 9.76 -9.44
CA GLU A 33 28.15 10.06 -10.52
C GLU A 33 28.50 8.79 -11.30
N HIS A 34 28.73 7.67 -10.60
CA HIS A 34 28.97 6.40 -11.26
C HIS A 34 27.78 5.96 -12.13
N PHE A 35 26.55 6.07 -11.63
CA PHE A 35 25.37 5.68 -12.38
C PHE A 35 25.17 6.54 -13.63
N GLU A 36 25.29 7.87 -13.51
CA GLU A 36 25.11 8.79 -14.63
C GLU A 36 26.14 8.57 -15.74
N ASN A 37 27.41 8.35 -15.37
CA ASN A 37 28.51 8.21 -16.34
C ASN A 37 28.67 6.79 -16.89
N PHE A 38 28.34 5.76 -16.10
CA PHE A 38 28.63 4.37 -16.43
C PHE A 38 27.42 3.45 -16.21
N GLY A 39 26.85 3.46 -15.00
CA GLY A 39 25.87 2.46 -14.57
C GLY A 39 24.61 2.40 -15.45
N ARG A 40 24.11 3.56 -15.90
CA ARG A 40 22.96 3.65 -16.79
C ARG A 40 23.19 2.93 -18.12
N ALA A 41 24.32 3.19 -18.78
CA ALA A 41 24.68 2.53 -20.03
C ALA A 41 25.05 1.05 -19.84
N ALA A 42 25.60 0.71 -18.67
CA ALA A 42 25.94 -0.65 -18.27
C ALA A 42 24.73 -1.49 -17.82
N GLY A 43 23.53 -0.92 -17.81
CA GLY A 43 22.29 -1.63 -17.49
C GLY A 43 22.05 -1.88 -16.00
N LEU A 44 22.63 -1.06 -15.11
CA LEU A 44 22.42 -1.19 -13.67
C LEU A 44 21.08 -0.55 -13.26
N THR A 45 20.09 -1.35 -12.88
CA THR A 45 18.71 -0.85 -12.63
C THR A 45 18.31 -0.68 -11.17
N LYS A 46 19.07 -1.26 -10.23
CA LYS A 46 18.86 -1.09 -8.78
C LYS A 46 19.26 0.30 -8.28
N VAL A 47 18.57 1.35 -8.72
CA VAL A 47 18.83 2.76 -8.36
C VAL A 47 17.93 3.28 -7.26
N SER A 48 16.85 2.56 -6.95
CA SER A 48 15.84 2.99 -5.99
C SER A 48 15.06 1.81 -5.48
N ARG A 49 14.58 1.92 -4.24
CA ARG A 49 13.60 1.00 -3.65
C ARG A 49 12.24 1.02 -4.38
N TYR A 50 11.96 2.08 -5.14
CA TYR A 50 10.69 2.31 -5.83
C TYR A 50 10.74 2.11 -7.35
N PHE A 51 11.78 1.44 -7.87
CA PHE A 51 11.86 1.03 -9.26
C PHE A 51 12.12 -0.48 -9.37
N ASP A 52 11.36 -1.15 -10.22
CA ASP A 52 11.52 -2.54 -10.56
C ASP A 52 11.39 -2.71 -12.08
N GLU A 53 12.47 -3.13 -12.75
CA GLU A 53 12.51 -3.17 -14.21
C GLU A 53 11.50 -4.17 -14.78
N ASP A 54 11.39 -5.35 -14.15
CA ASP A 54 10.47 -6.39 -14.61
C ASP A 54 9.02 -5.90 -14.52
N THR A 55 8.66 -5.27 -13.40
CA THR A 55 7.34 -4.63 -13.23
C THR A 55 7.11 -3.54 -14.27
N TYR A 56 8.11 -2.69 -14.51
CA TYR A 56 8.00 -1.61 -15.49
C TYR A 56 7.79 -2.12 -16.91
N LEU A 57 8.55 -3.13 -17.35
CA LEU A 57 8.39 -3.73 -18.67
C LEU A 57 7.07 -4.49 -18.81
N ALA A 58 6.63 -5.21 -17.76
CA ALA A 58 5.36 -5.90 -17.75
C ALA A 58 4.15 -4.95 -17.88
N GLY A 59 4.22 -3.80 -17.21
CA GLY A 59 3.20 -2.75 -17.27
C GLY A 59 3.21 -1.92 -18.56
N ASN A 60 4.30 -1.98 -19.31
CA ASN A 60 4.50 -1.16 -20.51
C ASN A 60 4.96 -2.05 -21.69
N PRO A 61 4.15 -2.99 -22.18
CA PRO A 61 4.57 -3.88 -23.26
C PRO A 61 4.96 -3.14 -24.56
N ASP A 62 4.53 -1.88 -24.73
CA ASP A 62 4.88 -1.02 -25.86
C ASP A 62 6.35 -0.58 -25.87
N ILE A 63 7.04 -0.49 -24.72
CA ILE A 63 8.46 -0.09 -24.69
C ILE A 63 9.42 -1.28 -24.74
N ALA A 64 8.95 -2.49 -24.41
CA ALA A 64 9.79 -3.69 -24.33
C ALA A 64 10.63 -3.95 -25.61
N PRO A 65 10.10 -3.76 -26.85
CA PRO A 65 10.90 -3.93 -28.07
C PRO A 65 12.08 -2.96 -28.21
N PHE A 66 12.08 -1.84 -27.47
CA PHE A 66 13.11 -0.80 -27.54
C PHE A 66 14.17 -0.93 -26.43
N VAL A 67 14.07 -1.94 -25.56
CA VAL A 67 14.95 -2.11 -24.40
C VAL A 67 15.93 -3.27 -24.62
N ARG A 68 17.24 -3.04 -24.38
CA ARG A 68 18.31 -4.02 -24.67
C ARG A 68 18.29 -5.30 -23.84
N THR A 69 17.70 -5.27 -22.65
CA THR A 69 17.48 -6.48 -21.84
C THR A 69 16.48 -7.44 -22.49
N VAL A 70 15.64 -6.96 -23.42
CA VAL A 70 14.65 -7.76 -24.17
C VAL A 70 15.05 -7.94 -25.64
N ASN A 71 15.49 -6.86 -26.29
CA ASN A 71 15.92 -6.83 -27.68
C ASN A 71 17.31 -6.17 -27.77
N PRO A 72 18.39 -6.91 -28.05
CA PRO A 72 19.76 -6.37 -28.09
C PRO A 72 19.97 -5.14 -29.00
N ASN A 73 19.09 -4.91 -29.98
CA ASN A 73 19.11 -3.73 -30.85
C ASN A 73 18.28 -2.54 -30.32
N GLY A 74 17.78 -2.63 -29.09
CA GLY A 74 16.98 -1.61 -28.44
C GLY A 74 17.70 -0.27 -28.31
N ALA A 75 16.94 0.82 -28.41
CA ALA A 75 17.42 2.17 -28.21
C ALA A 75 17.87 2.42 -26.76
N PHE A 76 17.18 1.82 -25.80
CA PHE A 76 17.40 1.97 -24.36
C PHE A 76 18.21 0.83 -23.79
N ALA A 77 19.14 1.13 -22.88
CA ALA A 77 19.90 0.08 -22.19
C ALA A 77 18.98 -0.83 -21.37
N THR A 78 18.00 -0.24 -20.67
CA THR A 78 17.07 -0.90 -19.73
C THR A 78 15.71 -0.18 -19.73
N GLY A 79 14.70 -0.78 -19.09
CA GLY A 79 13.43 -0.09 -18.83
C GLY A 79 13.63 1.18 -17.99
N LEU A 80 14.57 1.16 -17.03
CA LEU A 80 14.96 2.32 -16.25
C LEU A 80 15.52 3.45 -17.12
N ASP A 81 16.36 3.11 -18.11
CA ASP A 81 16.94 4.08 -19.04
C ASP A 81 15.86 4.82 -19.85
N HIS A 82 14.81 4.10 -20.27
CA HIS A 82 13.63 4.72 -20.85
C HIS A 82 12.92 5.62 -19.83
N PHE A 83 12.64 5.11 -18.63
CA PHE A 83 11.88 5.83 -17.60
C PHE A 83 12.52 7.18 -17.22
N ILE A 84 13.85 7.19 -17.02
CA ILE A 84 14.62 8.39 -16.67
C ILE A 84 14.65 9.42 -17.81
N GLN A 85 14.64 8.97 -19.07
CA GLN A 85 14.70 9.86 -20.23
C GLN A 85 13.35 10.41 -20.66
N PHE A 86 12.30 9.59 -20.56
CA PHE A 86 10.98 9.87 -21.12
C PHE A 86 9.85 9.60 -20.13
N GLY A 87 9.96 8.55 -19.30
CA GLY A 87 8.85 8.08 -18.49
C GLY A 87 8.28 9.10 -17.50
N TYR A 88 9.13 9.96 -16.93
CA TYR A 88 8.66 11.08 -16.12
C TYR A 88 7.75 12.04 -16.90
N ASP A 89 8.11 12.37 -18.14
CA ASP A 89 7.36 13.34 -18.96
C ASP A 89 6.10 12.72 -19.58
N GLU A 90 6.11 11.41 -19.82
CA GLU A 90 4.93 10.64 -20.25
C GLU A 90 3.86 10.48 -19.14
N GLY A 91 4.21 10.82 -17.90
CA GLY A 91 3.28 10.97 -16.77
C GLY A 91 2.52 9.68 -16.44
N GLY A 92 1.21 9.79 -16.26
CA GLY A 92 0.31 8.70 -15.85
C GLY A 92 0.42 7.41 -16.69
N ARG A 93 0.96 7.46 -17.91
CA ARG A 93 1.18 6.26 -18.73
C ARG A 93 2.30 5.35 -18.21
N ARG A 94 3.21 5.88 -17.40
CA ARG A 94 4.46 5.22 -17.01
C ARG A 94 4.60 5.06 -15.50
N THR A 95 3.49 4.97 -14.77
CA THR A 95 3.45 4.90 -13.29
C THR A 95 3.48 3.48 -12.74
N GLN A 96 3.30 2.46 -13.58
CA GLN A 96 3.50 1.05 -13.23
C GLN A 96 5.00 0.73 -13.14
N VAL A 97 5.66 1.21 -12.10
CA VAL A 97 7.13 1.25 -11.95
C VAL A 97 7.68 0.27 -10.93
N SER A 98 6.89 -0.13 -9.94
CA SER A 98 7.26 -1.13 -8.94
C SER A 98 6.01 -1.61 -8.19
N PRO A 99 6.07 -2.78 -7.53
CA PRO A 99 5.01 -3.22 -6.63
C PRO A 99 4.80 -2.31 -5.42
N GLU A 100 5.77 -1.43 -5.13
CA GLU A 100 5.78 -0.50 -3.99
C GLU A 100 4.95 0.76 -4.23
N TYR A 101 4.31 0.88 -5.41
CA TYR A 101 3.53 2.05 -5.76
C TYR A 101 2.34 1.71 -6.67
N ASN A 102 1.19 2.30 -6.37
CA ASN A 102 -0.03 2.25 -7.16
C ASN A 102 -0.56 3.70 -7.33
N GLU A 103 -0.64 4.16 -8.58
CA GLU A 103 -1.04 5.53 -8.91
C GLU A 103 -2.47 5.85 -8.47
N ASP A 104 -3.41 4.94 -8.72
CA ASP A 104 -4.82 5.16 -8.43
C ASP A 104 -5.05 5.25 -6.92
N PHE A 105 -4.46 4.31 -6.16
CA PHE A 105 -4.48 4.34 -4.70
C PHE A 105 -3.85 5.63 -4.16
N TYR A 106 -2.66 5.97 -4.63
CA TYR A 106 -1.95 7.15 -4.15
C TYR A 106 -2.74 8.44 -4.44
N LEU A 107 -3.38 8.58 -5.61
CA LEU A 107 -4.20 9.77 -5.91
C LEU A 107 -5.57 9.77 -5.22
N ALA A 108 -6.08 8.61 -4.82
CA ALA A 108 -7.30 8.48 -4.02
C ALA A 108 -7.06 8.91 -2.56
N ASN A 109 -5.92 8.53 -1.97
CA ASN A 109 -5.53 8.86 -0.59
C ASN A 109 -4.83 10.21 -0.45
N ASN A 110 -4.66 10.94 -1.55
CA ASN A 110 -4.03 12.25 -1.55
C ASN A 110 -4.80 13.20 -2.49
N PRO A 111 -6.10 13.41 -2.25
CA PRO A 111 -6.99 14.11 -3.17
C PRO A 111 -6.61 15.58 -3.40
N GLU A 112 -5.90 16.20 -2.45
CA GLU A 112 -5.36 17.55 -2.58
C GLU A 112 -4.29 17.66 -3.68
N LEU A 113 -3.59 16.55 -3.99
CA LEU A 113 -2.57 16.52 -5.04
C LEU A 113 -3.16 16.63 -6.45
N ARG A 114 -4.44 16.27 -6.65
CA ARG A 114 -5.09 16.21 -7.98
C ARG A 114 -4.95 17.53 -8.76
N SER A 115 -4.92 18.67 -8.08
CA SER A 115 -4.78 19.99 -8.73
C SER A 115 -3.35 20.28 -9.26
N PHE A 116 -2.36 19.51 -8.79
CA PHE A 116 -0.93 19.61 -9.10
C PHE A 116 -0.41 18.48 -10.01
N ILE A 117 -1.26 17.52 -10.38
CA ILE A 117 -0.90 16.41 -11.29
C ILE A 117 -1.45 16.67 -12.70
N GLY A 118 -0.61 16.52 -13.72
CA GLY A 118 -1.01 16.62 -15.13
C GLY A 118 0.09 17.12 -16.08
N PRO A 119 -0.18 17.16 -17.39
CA PRO A 119 0.83 17.49 -18.41
C PRO A 119 1.39 18.91 -18.28
N ASP A 120 0.57 19.89 -17.85
CA ASP A 120 0.99 21.28 -17.66
C ASP A 120 1.12 21.66 -16.17
N LYS A 121 1.21 20.66 -15.30
CA LYS A 121 1.28 20.83 -13.85
C LYS A 121 2.70 20.58 -13.31
N PRO A 122 2.99 20.97 -12.05
CA PRO A 122 4.30 20.76 -11.45
C PRO A 122 4.75 19.29 -11.46
N PHE A 123 3.80 18.36 -11.33
CA PHE A 123 4.03 16.92 -11.40
C PHE A 123 3.24 16.32 -12.56
N LYS A 124 3.88 15.43 -13.33
CA LYS A 124 3.24 14.71 -14.45
C LYS A 124 2.42 13.50 -13.99
N SER A 125 2.70 13.00 -12.79
CA SER A 125 2.01 11.88 -12.14
C SER A 125 2.11 11.99 -10.63
N GLY A 126 1.22 11.30 -9.92
CA GLY A 126 1.33 11.06 -8.48
C GLY A 126 2.67 10.41 -8.14
N TYR A 127 3.16 9.49 -9.00
CA TYR A 127 4.44 8.82 -8.78
C TYR A 127 5.60 9.81 -8.70
N GLN A 128 5.62 10.81 -9.59
CA GLN A 128 6.64 11.85 -9.55
C GLN A 128 6.60 12.62 -8.22
N HIS A 129 5.40 12.95 -7.72
CA HIS A 129 5.26 13.57 -6.40
C HIS A 129 5.74 12.64 -5.29
N PHE A 130 5.33 11.37 -5.31
CA PHE A 130 5.69 10.38 -4.29
C PHE A 130 7.21 10.22 -4.13
N ILE A 131 7.94 10.11 -5.25
CA ILE A 131 9.40 9.99 -5.24
C ILE A 131 10.08 11.25 -4.73
N GLN A 132 9.61 12.43 -5.13
CA GLN A 132 10.27 13.69 -4.77
C GLN A 132 9.96 14.12 -3.33
N PHE A 133 8.71 13.92 -2.91
CA PHE A 133 8.14 14.45 -1.66
C PHE A 133 7.41 13.37 -0.84
N GLY A 134 6.45 12.66 -1.43
CA GLY A 134 5.49 11.84 -0.66
C GLY A 134 6.12 10.81 0.28
N SER A 135 7.12 10.07 -0.19
CA SER A 135 7.86 9.09 0.65
C SER A 135 8.55 9.74 1.86
N LYS A 136 9.05 10.97 1.73
CA LYS A 136 9.68 11.73 2.83
C LYS A 136 8.65 12.36 3.76
N GLU A 137 7.43 12.58 3.27
CA GLU A 137 6.29 13.04 4.05
C GLU A 137 5.62 11.90 4.84
N GLY A 138 6.09 10.65 4.68
CA GLY A 138 5.51 9.47 5.33
C GLY A 138 4.25 8.95 4.62
N ARG A 139 3.96 9.44 3.40
CA ARG A 139 2.90 8.87 2.56
C ARG A 139 3.35 7.52 2.02
N PHE A 140 2.41 6.62 1.80
CA PHE A 140 2.65 5.27 1.31
C PHE A 140 1.90 5.04 -0.01
N GLY A 141 2.47 4.19 -0.87
CA GLY A 141 2.06 4.08 -2.27
C GLY A 141 1.04 2.98 -2.58
N THR A 142 0.66 2.15 -1.61
CA THR A 142 -0.19 0.97 -1.83
C THR A 142 -1.15 0.74 -0.66
N SER A 143 -2.12 -0.16 -0.80
CA SER A 143 -3.02 -0.53 0.30
C SER A 143 -2.31 -1.16 1.51
N PHE A 144 -1.07 -1.65 1.37
CA PHE A 144 -0.30 -2.13 2.53
C PHE A 144 0.11 -0.95 3.43
N PHE A 145 -0.34 -0.97 4.68
CA PHE A 145 -0.11 0.11 5.63
C PHE A 145 1.30 0.03 6.26
N GLU A 146 2.30 0.34 5.44
CA GLU A 146 3.71 0.25 5.79
C GLU A 146 4.12 0.99 7.08
N PRO A 147 3.63 2.22 7.37
CA PRO A 147 4.02 2.92 8.60
C PRO A 147 3.75 2.12 9.87
N GLU A 148 2.61 1.43 9.92
CA GLU A 148 2.26 0.58 11.04
C GLU A 148 3.09 -0.69 11.09
N TYR A 149 3.29 -1.32 9.94
CA TYR A 149 4.13 -2.51 9.84
C TYR A 149 5.55 -2.23 10.37
N LEU A 150 6.16 -1.10 10.00
CA LEU A 150 7.49 -0.73 10.48
C LEU A 150 7.52 -0.40 11.98
N ARG A 151 6.43 0.16 12.52
CA ARG A 151 6.30 0.44 13.96
C ARG A 151 6.22 -0.85 14.78
N GLN A 152 5.50 -1.85 14.29
CA GLN A 152 5.38 -3.16 14.94
C GLN A 152 6.65 -4.01 14.77
N ASN A 153 7.43 -3.76 13.72
CA ASN A 153 8.61 -4.54 13.35
C ASN A 153 9.88 -3.66 13.33
N PRO A 154 10.29 -3.08 14.48
CA PRO A 154 11.44 -2.17 14.53
C PRO A 154 12.78 -2.86 14.20
N ASP A 155 12.82 -4.19 14.23
CA ASP A 155 14.00 -5.01 13.90
C ASP A 155 14.43 -4.88 12.43
N ILE A 156 13.50 -4.62 11.51
CA ILE A 156 13.82 -4.53 10.08
C ILE A 156 14.20 -3.11 9.63
N VAL A 157 13.85 -2.08 10.42
CA VAL A 157 14.07 -0.66 10.08
C VAL A 157 15.54 -0.34 9.79
N PRO A 158 16.56 -0.84 10.54
CA PRO A 158 17.96 -0.60 10.21
C PRO A 158 18.38 -1.11 8.83
N PHE A 159 17.78 -2.20 8.34
CA PHE A 159 18.09 -2.79 7.04
C PHE A 159 17.43 -2.02 5.88
N ILE A 160 16.28 -1.39 6.12
CA ILE A 160 15.70 -0.45 5.14
C ILE A 160 16.54 0.83 5.08
N ASN A 161 16.93 1.37 6.24
CA ASN A 161 17.72 2.60 6.32
C ASN A 161 19.11 2.46 5.70
N ASN A 162 19.73 1.27 5.74
CA ASN A 162 21.02 1.02 5.09
C ASN A 162 20.90 0.51 3.64
N GLY A 163 19.68 0.39 3.11
CA GLY A 163 19.42 -0.04 1.73
C GLY A 163 19.54 -1.55 1.48
N ALA A 164 19.73 -2.39 2.51
CA ALA A 164 19.75 -3.84 2.37
C ALA A 164 18.35 -4.43 2.10
N LEU A 165 17.29 -3.78 2.56
CA LEU A 165 15.90 -4.06 2.22
C LEU A 165 15.28 -2.88 1.47
N LYS A 166 14.34 -3.13 0.55
CA LYS A 166 13.66 -2.07 -0.21
C LYS A 166 12.72 -1.26 0.69
N THR A 167 11.76 -1.94 1.29
CA THR A 167 10.64 -1.36 2.05
C THR A 167 10.14 -2.40 3.07
N GLY A 168 9.32 -1.96 4.03
CA GLY A 168 8.59 -2.86 4.94
C GLY A 168 7.61 -3.75 4.19
N ARG A 169 6.99 -3.22 3.12
CA ARG A 169 6.14 -4.01 2.22
C ARG A 169 6.92 -5.11 1.51
N ASP A 170 8.08 -4.80 0.92
CA ASP A 170 8.94 -5.81 0.29
C ASP A 170 9.35 -6.90 1.29
N HIS A 171 9.70 -6.51 2.52
CA HIS A 171 9.95 -7.48 3.59
C HIS A 171 8.73 -8.38 3.87
N TYR A 172 7.54 -7.80 4.05
CA TYR A 172 6.33 -8.57 4.33
C TYR A 172 6.01 -9.55 3.19
N PHE A 173 6.01 -9.08 1.94
CA PHE A 173 5.61 -9.90 0.80
C PHE A 173 6.62 -11.00 0.45
N ASN A 174 7.90 -10.84 0.81
CA ASN A 174 8.94 -11.85 0.59
C ASN A 174 9.12 -12.79 1.79
N PHE A 175 8.91 -12.30 3.02
CA PHE A 175 9.19 -13.04 4.25
C PHE A 175 7.98 -13.03 5.20
N GLY A 176 7.57 -11.84 5.64
CA GLY A 176 6.61 -11.67 6.74
C GLY A 176 5.27 -12.38 6.55
N LYS A 177 4.75 -12.46 5.32
CA LYS A 177 3.49 -13.17 5.02
C LYS A 177 3.54 -14.66 5.36
N ASN A 178 4.72 -15.25 5.53
CA ASN A 178 4.90 -16.65 5.91
C ASN A 178 5.25 -16.81 7.41
N GLU A 179 5.30 -15.73 8.17
CA GLU A 179 5.63 -15.71 9.59
C GLU A 179 4.34 -15.47 10.41
N PRO A 180 3.83 -16.46 11.17
CA PRO A 180 2.57 -16.29 11.91
C PRO A 180 2.57 -15.16 12.94
N ALA A 181 3.77 -14.72 13.37
CA ALA A 181 3.94 -13.63 14.33
C ALA A 181 4.01 -12.25 13.67
N ARG A 182 3.98 -12.16 12.33
CA ARG A 182 3.94 -10.87 11.62
C ARG A 182 2.52 -10.56 11.20
N GLU A 183 2.01 -9.48 11.74
CA GLU A 183 0.70 -8.93 11.40
C GLU A 183 0.83 -7.97 10.19
N ALA A 184 -0.26 -7.78 9.45
CA ALA A 184 -0.35 -6.76 8.42
C ALA A 184 -1.71 -6.08 8.36
N THR A 185 -1.71 -4.77 8.16
CA THR A 185 -2.92 -4.00 7.91
C THR A 185 -2.97 -3.58 6.45
N PHE A 186 -4.11 -3.84 5.81
CA PHE A 186 -4.43 -3.34 4.48
C PHE A 186 -5.54 -2.31 4.59
N VAL A 187 -5.31 -1.15 3.98
CA VAL A 187 -6.20 0.01 4.02
C VAL A 187 -6.65 0.38 2.62
N GLY A 188 -7.88 0.85 2.50
CA GLY A 188 -8.43 1.37 1.26
C GLY A 188 -8.26 2.87 1.16
N SER A 189 -9.21 3.48 0.49
CA SER A 189 -9.17 4.85 0.01
C SER A 189 -10.52 5.54 0.14
N ARG A 190 -10.66 6.73 -0.46
CA ARG A 190 -11.97 7.40 -0.62
C ARG A 190 -12.75 6.92 -1.85
N SER A 191 -12.52 5.68 -2.27
CA SER A 191 -13.10 5.09 -3.46
C SER A 191 -13.45 3.63 -3.22
N ASN A 192 -13.99 2.93 -4.22
CA ASN A 192 -14.34 1.53 -4.06
C ASN A 192 -13.08 0.67 -4.18
N ASP A 193 -12.71 0.02 -3.09
CA ASP A 193 -11.49 -0.76 -2.98
C ASP A 193 -11.76 -2.28 -3.00
N ILE A 194 -10.78 -3.03 -3.49
CA ILE A 194 -10.73 -4.48 -3.33
C ILE A 194 -9.47 -4.81 -2.53
N LEU A 195 -9.66 -5.22 -1.28
CA LEU A 195 -8.59 -5.60 -0.38
C LEU A 195 -8.59 -7.11 -0.21
N THR A 196 -7.40 -7.71 -0.12
CA THR A 196 -7.23 -9.14 0.10
C THR A 196 -6.19 -9.34 1.19
N GLY A 197 -6.58 -10.07 2.24
CA GLY A 197 -5.68 -10.56 3.27
C GLY A 197 -4.63 -11.47 2.64
N ILE A 198 -3.37 -11.21 2.97
CA ILE A 198 -2.23 -11.98 2.49
C ILE A 198 -1.35 -12.22 3.69
N GLY A 199 -1.15 -13.47 4.08
CA GLY A 199 -0.40 -13.79 5.29
C GLY A 199 -0.72 -15.20 5.78
N VAL A 200 -0.01 -15.64 6.81
CA VAL A 200 -0.44 -16.71 7.73
C VAL A 200 -0.56 -16.20 9.16
N GLY A 201 -0.07 -14.98 9.43
CA GLY A 201 -0.33 -14.22 10.65
C GLY A 201 -1.58 -13.36 10.50
N GLU A 202 -1.94 -12.61 11.55
CA GLU A 202 -3.18 -11.83 11.55
C GLU A 202 -3.16 -10.71 10.50
N THR A 203 -4.26 -10.59 9.76
CA THR A 203 -4.46 -9.54 8.76
C THR A 203 -5.66 -8.67 9.09
N GLU A 204 -5.47 -7.35 9.13
CA GLU A 204 -6.54 -6.39 9.34
C GLU A 204 -6.92 -5.73 8.00
N LEU A 205 -8.20 -5.75 7.66
CA LEU A 205 -8.74 -5.21 6.41
C LEU A 205 -9.68 -4.03 6.70
N ILE A 206 -9.25 -2.84 6.27
CA ILE A 206 -9.95 -1.56 6.50
C ILE A 206 -10.25 -0.95 5.13
N GLY A 207 -11.50 -0.98 4.65
CA GLY A 207 -11.80 -0.49 3.29
C GLY A 207 -11.72 1.02 3.11
N VAL A 208 -11.62 1.79 4.21
CA VAL A 208 -11.60 3.26 4.17
C VAL A 208 -10.16 3.82 4.19
N GLU A 209 -10.03 5.11 3.88
CA GLU A 209 -8.75 5.81 3.94
C GLU A 209 -8.23 5.92 5.39
N VAL A 210 -6.98 5.50 5.56
CA VAL A 210 -6.26 5.57 6.84
C VAL A 210 -4.94 6.30 6.64
N GLY A 211 -4.70 7.30 7.49
CA GLY A 211 -3.47 8.07 7.57
C GLY A 211 -2.75 7.89 8.89
N ILE A 212 -1.70 8.69 9.06
CA ILE A 212 -0.90 8.78 10.29
C ILE A 212 -0.91 10.23 10.76
N ASP A 213 -1.25 10.46 12.02
CA ASP A 213 -1.20 11.77 12.64
C ASP A 213 0.27 12.23 12.87
N PRO A 214 0.53 13.52 13.20
CA PRO A 214 1.89 13.99 13.48
C PRO A 214 2.61 13.32 14.66
N ARG A 215 1.91 12.48 15.45
CA ARG A 215 2.45 11.71 16.57
C ARG A 215 2.73 10.25 16.20
N GLY A 216 2.45 9.84 14.96
CA GLY A 216 2.66 8.47 14.50
C GLY A 216 1.48 7.52 14.78
N ASN A 217 0.32 8.03 15.19
CA ASN A 217 -0.86 7.20 15.45
C ASN A 217 -1.73 7.08 14.21
N ARG A 218 -2.45 5.95 14.10
CA ARG A 218 -3.48 5.76 13.09
C ARG A 218 -4.54 6.87 13.17
N GLN A 219 -4.87 7.45 12.03
CA GLN A 219 -5.95 8.42 11.85
C GLN A 219 -6.87 7.91 10.73
N PHE A 220 -8.19 7.91 10.97
CA PHE A 220 -9.17 7.58 9.94
C PHE A 220 -9.56 8.86 9.19
N GLU A 221 -9.29 8.90 7.89
CA GLU A 221 -9.47 10.09 7.05
C GLU A 221 -10.81 10.06 6.28
N SER A 222 -11.38 8.87 6.09
CA SER A 222 -12.74 8.63 5.61
C SER A 222 -13.47 7.59 6.47
N PHE A 223 -14.78 7.47 6.26
CA PHE A 223 -15.66 6.59 7.05
C PHE A 223 -16.62 5.75 6.20
N GLY A 224 -16.36 5.55 4.91
CA GLY A 224 -17.18 4.64 4.08
C GLY A 224 -18.38 5.28 3.39
N THR A 225 -18.52 6.60 3.38
CA THR A 225 -19.69 7.27 2.78
C THR A 225 -19.52 7.37 1.25
N ASN A 226 -20.46 6.76 0.52
CA ASN A 226 -20.45 6.51 -0.93
C ASN A 226 -19.32 5.58 -1.40
N GLU A 227 -18.86 4.70 -0.51
CA GLU A 227 -17.80 3.72 -0.75
C GLU A 227 -18.39 2.31 -0.67
N PHE A 228 -18.08 1.48 -1.67
CA PHE A 228 -18.52 0.10 -1.79
C PHE A 228 -17.31 -0.81 -1.96
N ASP A 229 -16.80 -1.32 -0.84
CA ASP A 229 -15.55 -2.05 -0.79
C ASP A 229 -15.77 -3.55 -0.80
N VAL A 230 -14.76 -4.29 -1.24
CA VAL A 230 -14.71 -5.74 -1.13
C VAL A 230 -13.49 -6.11 -0.29
N LEU A 231 -13.73 -6.71 0.87
CA LEU A 231 -12.72 -7.18 1.79
C LEU A 231 -12.67 -8.70 1.73
N ILE A 232 -11.55 -9.28 1.31
CA ILE A 232 -11.41 -10.71 1.07
C ILE A 232 -10.42 -11.27 2.09
N GLY A 233 -10.87 -12.21 2.92
CA GLY A 233 -10.00 -12.92 3.87
C GLY A 233 -8.90 -13.72 3.16
N GLY A 234 -7.74 -13.78 3.78
CA GLY A 234 -6.59 -14.57 3.36
C GLY A 234 -6.48 -15.90 4.11
N PRO A 235 -5.27 -16.49 4.13
CA PRO A 235 -4.92 -17.50 5.11
C PRO A 235 -4.62 -16.86 6.47
N GLY A 236 -4.88 -17.61 7.54
CA GLY A 236 -4.71 -17.11 8.91
C GLY A 236 -5.93 -16.31 9.40
N PRO A 237 -5.86 -15.71 10.60
CA PRO A 237 -6.94 -14.91 11.16
C PRO A 237 -7.09 -13.57 10.43
N ASP A 238 -8.28 -13.27 9.91
CA ASP A 238 -8.59 -11.96 9.32
C ASP A 238 -9.52 -11.13 10.21
N THR A 239 -9.23 -9.84 10.37
CA THR A 239 -10.13 -8.87 10.98
C THR A 239 -10.70 -7.91 9.95
N PHE A 240 -12.00 -8.02 9.68
CA PHE A 240 -12.76 -7.14 8.80
C PHE A 240 -13.30 -5.95 9.59
N VAL A 241 -12.85 -4.73 9.28
CA VAL A 241 -13.17 -3.55 10.08
C VAL A 241 -14.39 -2.81 9.52
N LEU A 242 -15.50 -2.81 10.27
CA LEU A 242 -16.72 -2.03 9.98
C LEU A 242 -17.03 -1.00 11.09
N GLY A 243 -16.11 -0.83 12.04
CA GLY A 243 -16.18 0.17 13.09
C GLY A 243 -14.80 0.42 13.68
N VAL A 244 -14.53 1.69 13.98
CA VAL A 244 -13.19 2.17 14.35
C VAL A 244 -13.21 2.87 15.71
N PRO A 245 -12.13 2.80 16.49
CA PRO A 245 -12.03 3.52 17.75
C PRO A 245 -11.93 5.03 17.52
N ALA A 246 -12.00 5.81 18.60
CA ALA A 246 -11.69 7.24 18.53
C ALA A 246 -10.23 7.45 18.07
N SER A 247 -10.00 8.41 17.18
CA SER A 247 -8.67 8.82 16.69
C SER A 247 -8.60 10.35 16.57
N ALA A 248 -7.48 10.88 16.09
CA ALA A 248 -7.38 12.32 15.79
C ALA A 248 -8.43 12.80 14.78
N GLY A 249 -8.82 11.94 13.82
CA GLY A 249 -9.84 12.22 12.80
C GLY A 249 -11.28 12.04 13.28
N ASN A 250 -11.50 11.38 14.42
CA ASN A 250 -12.83 11.15 15.00
C ASN A 250 -12.79 11.10 16.54
N GLY A 251 -13.43 12.07 17.20
CA GLY A 251 -13.42 12.19 18.66
C GLY A 251 -14.13 11.07 19.44
N SER A 252 -14.76 10.11 18.75
CA SER A 252 -15.48 8.98 19.33
C SER A 252 -15.35 7.78 18.42
N ALA A 253 -15.50 6.57 18.95
CA ALA A 253 -15.60 5.37 18.11
C ALA A 253 -16.76 5.51 17.10
N THR A 254 -16.51 5.17 15.84
CA THR A 254 -17.38 5.49 14.70
C THR A 254 -17.66 4.22 13.88
N PRO A 255 -18.93 3.91 13.56
CA PRO A 255 -19.24 2.87 12.58
C PRO A 255 -18.81 3.33 11.18
N LEU A 256 -18.25 2.43 10.38
CA LEU A 256 -17.96 2.69 8.98
C LEU A 256 -19.19 2.40 8.12
N TYR A 257 -19.25 2.98 6.91
CA TYR A 257 -20.29 2.76 5.90
C TYR A 257 -21.71 3.18 6.32
N VAL A 258 -21.83 4.13 7.27
CA VAL A 258 -23.13 4.73 7.59
C VAL A 258 -23.59 5.65 6.45
N GLY A 259 -24.88 5.58 6.12
CA GLY A 259 -25.46 6.19 4.93
C GLY A 259 -25.35 5.31 3.69
N ASN A 260 -25.12 5.93 2.53
CA ASN A 260 -24.99 5.21 1.27
C ASN A 260 -23.57 4.64 1.14
N GLY A 261 -23.32 3.40 1.55
CA GLY A 261 -22.02 2.73 1.45
C GLY A 261 -22.10 1.34 2.07
N GLN A 262 -21.12 0.47 1.80
CA GLN A 262 -21.13 -0.92 2.30
C GLN A 262 -19.80 -1.64 2.04
N ALA A 263 -19.35 -2.47 2.97
CA ALA A 263 -18.31 -3.47 2.70
C ALA A 263 -18.90 -4.85 2.39
N THR A 264 -18.46 -5.47 1.30
CA THR A 264 -18.69 -6.90 1.04
C THR A 264 -17.54 -7.70 1.59
N ILE A 265 -17.80 -8.60 2.52
CA ILE A 265 -16.84 -9.51 3.13
C ILE A 265 -16.90 -10.85 2.40
N ARG A 266 -15.76 -11.31 1.89
CA ARG A 266 -15.59 -12.60 1.22
C ARG A 266 -14.58 -13.46 1.95
N ASN A 267 -14.72 -14.78 1.79
CA ASN A 267 -13.84 -15.76 2.40
C ASN A 267 -13.78 -15.65 3.94
N PHE A 268 -14.91 -15.33 4.58
CA PHE A 268 -14.99 -15.27 6.04
C PHE A 268 -15.06 -16.69 6.64
N ASN A 269 -14.12 -17.01 7.51
CA ASN A 269 -14.08 -18.24 8.28
C ASN A 269 -14.38 -17.96 9.76
N ILE A 270 -15.56 -18.36 10.21
CA ILE A 270 -16.07 -18.12 11.57
C ILE A 270 -15.16 -18.62 12.71
N ASN A 271 -14.26 -19.57 12.44
CA ASN A 271 -13.39 -20.13 13.48
C ASN A 271 -12.12 -19.30 13.71
N ASP A 272 -11.73 -18.49 12.72
CA ASP A 272 -10.44 -17.80 12.69
C ASP A 272 -10.61 -16.29 12.51
N ASP A 273 -11.68 -15.85 11.83
CA ASP A 273 -11.88 -14.46 11.44
C ASP A 273 -12.81 -13.70 12.38
N PHE A 274 -12.63 -12.39 12.40
CA PHE A 274 -13.42 -11.46 13.19
C PHE A 274 -13.95 -10.30 12.35
N ILE A 275 -15.10 -9.78 12.76
CA ILE A 275 -15.63 -8.51 12.25
C ILE A 275 -15.60 -7.50 13.39
N GLN A 276 -14.82 -6.42 13.24
CA GLN A 276 -14.77 -5.34 14.21
C GLN A 276 -15.92 -4.36 13.98
N LEU A 277 -16.67 -4.08 15.05
CA LEU A 277 -17.83 -3.19 15.06
C LEU A 277 -17.67 -2.07 16.09
N GLN A 278 -18.36 -0.95 15.86
CA GLN A 278 -18.41 0.16 16.81
C GLN A 278 -19.31 -0.19 18.00
N GLY A 279 -18.90 0.15 19.21
CA GLY A 279 -19.66 -0.06 20.45
C GLY A 279 -18.97 -1.04 21.39
N THR A 280 -19.73 -1.58 22.34
CA THR A 280 -19.23 -2.53 23.35
C THR A 280 -19.95 -3.88 23.33
N SER A 281 -20.96 -4.04 22.47
CA SER A 281 -21.73 -5.27 22.31
C SER A 281 -22.56 -5.22 21.01
N LEU A 282 -23.18 -6.34 20.64
CA LEU A 282 -24.14 -6.43 19.53
C LEU A 282 -25.43 -5.62 19.73
N SER A 283 -25.62 -4.95 20.87
CA SER A 283 -26.78 -4.11 21.11
C SER A 283 -26.91 -3.01 20.04
N GLY A 284 -28.04 -2.99 19.33
CA GLY A 284 -28.31 -2.03 18.25
C GLY A 284 -27.86 -2.50 16.86
N TYR A 285 -27.25 -3.68 16.75
CA TYR A 285 -27.00 -4.35 15.48
C TYR A 285 -28.10 -5.36 15.16
N ASN A 286 -28.44 -5.46 13.88
CA ASN A 286 -29.27 -6.54 13.35
C ASN A 286 -28.43 -7.37 12.38
N LEU A 287 -28.35 -8.67 12.63
CA LEU A 287 -27.70 -9.64 11.74
C LEU A 287 -28.80 -10.43 11.05
N THR A 288 -29.02 -10.16 9.76
CA THR A 288 -30.18 -10.70 9.03
C THR A 288 -29.75 -11.44 7.76
N PRO A 289 -30.19 -12.70 7.55
CA PRO A 289 -29.97 -13.37 6.28
C PRO A 289 -30.69 -12.66 5.13
N SER A 290 -30.03 -12.54 3.98
CA SER A 290 -30.61 -12.08 2.72
C SER A 290 -30.10 -12.94 1.57
N GLY A 291 -30.95 -13.83 1.06
CA GLY A 291 -30.51 -14.87 0.13
C GLY A 291 -29.47 -15.79 0.79
N SER A 292 -28.31 -15.94 0.16
CA SER A 292 -27.16 -16.69 0.68
C SER A 292 -26.28 -15.89 1.64
N ASN A 293 -26.51 -14.59 1.79
CA ASN A 293 -25.60 -13.68 2.50
C ASN A 293 -26.13 -13.32 3.89
N LEU A 294 -25.25 -12.83 4.76
CA LEU A 294 -25.61 -12.22 6.04
C LEU A 294 -25.40 -10.71 5.97
N LEU A 295 -26.43 -9.94 6.27
CA LEU A 295 -26.36 -8.49 6.37
C LEU A 295 -26.03 -8.08 7.80
N ILE A 296 -25.09 -7.16 7.95
CA ILE A 296 -24.74 -6.51 9.22
C ILE A 296 -25.28 -5.09 9.17
N GLN A 297 -26.32 -4.83 9.97
CA GLN A 297 -27.09 -3.60 9.88
C GLN A 297 -27.06 -2.80 11.17
N ARG A 298 -27.05 -1.47 11.05
CA ARG A 298 -27.19 -0.55 12.17
C ARG A 298 -27.77 0.78 11.70
N PHE A 299 -28.61 1.41 12.54
CA PHE A 299 -29.28 2.68 12.23
C PHE A 299 -30.15 2.68 10.96
N GLY A 300 -30.51 1.50 10.45
CA GLY A 300 -31.24 1.34 9.19
C GLY A 300 -30.36 1.11 7.97
N ASP A 301 -29.03 1.30 8.11
CA ASP A 301 -28.05 1.10 7.05
C ASP A 301 -27.47 -0.32 7.08
N VAL A 302 -27.01 -0.80 5.92
CA VAL A 302 -26.28 -2.08 5.79
C VAL A 302 -24.79 -1.77 5.72
N LEU A 303 -24.09 -1.90 6.85
CA LEU A 303 -22.67 -1.57 6.94
C LEU A 303 -21.79 -2.63 6.24
N GLY A 304 -22.21 -3.90 6.33
CA GLY A 304 -21.46 -5.00 5.75
C GLY A 304 -22.33 -6.16 5.28
N VAL A 305 -21.82 -6.92 4.32
CA VAL A 305 -22.44 -8.13 3.76
C VAL A 305 -21.43 -9.25 3.78
N VAL A 306 -21.68 -10.31 4.56
CA VAL A 306 -20.86 -11.52 4.52
C VAL A 306 -21.40 -12.44 3.44
N GLU A 307 -20.63 -12.59 2.36
CA GLU A 307 -20.97 -13.44 1.22
C GLU A 307 -21.03 -14.92 1.65
N GLY A 308 -22.14 -15.60 1.35
CA GLY A 308 -22.36 -16.98 1.80
C GLY A 308 -22.64 -17.13 3.31
N GLY A 309 -22.77 -16.02 4.04
CA GLY A 309 -22.87 -16.01 5.50
C GLY A 309 -24.26 -16.29 6.09
N ALA A 310 -25.30 -16.57 5.29
CA ALA A 310 -26.69 -16.63 5.77
C ALA A 310 -26.94 -17.59 6.96
N SER A 311 -26.13 -18.64 7.11
CA SER A 311 -26.22 -19.60 8.21
C SER A 311 -25.25 -19.34 9.38
N LEU A 312 -24.43 -18.30 9.30
CA LEU A 312 -23.48 -17.96 10.36
C LEU A 312 -24.20 -17.38 11.58
N GLY A 313 -23.89 -17.93 12.75
CA GLY A 313 -24.37 -17.43 14.04
C GLY A 313 -23.32 -16.55 14.69
N LEU A 314 -23.01 -15.39 14.11
CA LEU A 314 -21.97 -14.50 14.65
C LEU A 314 -22.38 -13.99 16.03
N THR A 315 -21.47 -14.12 17.00
CA THR A 315 -21.69 -13.71 18.39
C THR A 315 -20.62 -12.74 18.86
N PHE A 316 -20.88 -12.09 19.98
CA PHE A 316 -19.85 -11.28 20.65
C PHE A 316 -18.69 -12.17 21.06
N GLN A 317 -17.46 -11.79 20.69
CA GLN A 317 -16.24 -12.49 21.06
C GLN A 317 -15.49 -11.73 22.15
N GLN A 318 -15.17 -10.47 21.89
CA GLN A 318 -14.41 -9.64 22.83
C GLN A 318 -14.69 -8.14 22.66
N SER A 319 -14.45 -7.38 23.72
CA SER A 319 -14.37 -5.92 23.65
C SER A 319 -12.92 -5.49 23.51
N ASN A 320 -12.67 -4.49 22.67
CA ASN A 320 -11.33 -3.97 22.42
C ASN A 320 -10.95 -2.82 23.37
N GLY A 321 -11.83 -2.48 24.33
CA GLY A 321 -11.56 -1.46 25.35
C GLY A 321 -11.47 -0.01 24.85
N ASN A 322 -11.72 0.22 23.56
CA ASN A 322 -11.52 1.49 22.85
C ASN A 322 -12.81 1.98 22.15
N GLY A 323 -13.95 1.43 22.55
CA GLY A 323 -15.24 1.70 21.92
C GLY A 323 -15.51 0.88 20.66
N THR A 324 -14.72 -0.15 20.38
CA THR A 324 -15.05 -1.22 19.42
C THR A 324 -15.09 -2.59 20.10
N PHE A 325 -15.66 -3.56 19.39
CA PHE A 325 -15.73 -4.96 19.79
C PHE A 325 -15.68 -5.87 18.56
N ALA A 326 -15.31 -7.13 18.76
CA ALA A 326 -15.25 -8.13 17.70
C ALA A 326 -16.44 -9.10 17.78
N ILE A 327 -16.93 -9.49 16.62
CA ILE A 327 -17.82 -10.65 16.45
C ILE A 327 -17.16 -11.72 15.60
N GLY A 328 -17.54 -12.96 15.88
CA GLY A 328 -17.10 -14.20 15.26
C GLY A 328 -18.18 -15.23 15.52
#